data_AF-A0A1B6CRF3-F1
#
_entry.id   AF-A0A1B6CRF3-F1
#
_cell.length_a   1.000
_cell.length_b   1.000
_cell.length_c   1.000
_cell.angle_alpha   90.00
_cell.angle_beta   90.00
_cell.angle_gamma   90.00
#
_symmetry.space_group_name_H-M   'P 1'
#
loop_
_entity.id
_entity.type
_entity.pdbx_description
1 polymer ?
#
loop_
_entity_poly.entity_id
_entity_poly.type
_entity_poly.pdbx_seq_one_letter_code
_entity_poly.pdbx_strand_id
1 'polypeptide(L)'
;SRFEDKEELRYSLRSLEKYAPWVRKVYIVTNGQIPYWLDLSNPRLTIVTHNTIFSNTSHLPTFSSPAIETHIHRIPGLSDKFLYINDDIFFGQDIWPQDFITHRGSQKVKF
;
A
#
# COMPACT_ATOMS: atom_id res chain seq x y z
N SER A 1 -1.72 3.49 24.71
CA SER A 1 -3.05 3.12 24.19
C SER A 1 -2.85 2.38 22.87
N ARG A 2 -3.46 1.21 22.63
CA ARG A 2 -3.31 0.43 21.38
C ARG A 2 -4.02 1.05 20.16
N PHE A 3 -4.70 2.19 20.37
CA PHE A 3 -5.51 2.90 19.38
C PHE A 3 -5.09 4.36 19.20
N GLU A 4 -3.89 4.72 19.65
CA GLU A 4 -3.33 6.06 19.40
C GLU A 4 -2.82 6.10 17.96
N ASP A 5 -3.46 6.90 17.11
CA ASP A 5 -3.01 7.16 15.74
C ASP A 5 -1.68 7.91 15.82
N LYS A 6 -0.58 7.17 15.64
CA LYS A 6 0.79 7.71 15.65
C LYS A 6 1.15 8.42 14.34
N GLU A 7 0.18 8.61 13.45
CA GLU A 7 0.37 9.13 12.10
C GLU A 7 1.40 8.31 11.30
N GLU A 8 1.61 7.03 11.61
CA GLU A 8 2.60 6.15 10.95
C GLU A 8 2.38 6.12 9.44
N LEU A 9 1.13 5.95 8.99
CA LEU A 9 0.77 6.02 7.57
C LEU A 9 1.16 7.36 6.92
N ARG A 10 1.03 8.48 7.64
CA ARG A 10 1.41 9.82 7.14
C ARG A 10 2.90 9.89 6.85
N TYR A 11 3.71 9.42 7.79
CA TYR A 11 5.17 9.41 7.63
C TYR A 11 5.62 8.37 6.60
N SER A 12 4.93 7.22 6.50
CA SER A 12 5.18 6.21 5.48
C SER A 12 4.98 6.78 4.08
N LEU A 13 3.83 7.43 3.82
CA LEU A 13 3.54 8.08 2.54
C LEU A 13 4.52 9.21 2.20
N ARG A 14 4.93 10.02 3.19
CA ARG A 14 5.94 11.06 2.99
C ARG A 14 7.31 10.48 2.65
N SER A 15 7.69 9.38 3.28
CA SER A 15 8.94 8.68 2.96
C SER A 15 8.90 8.09 1.55
N LEU A 16 7.76 7.53 1.13
CA LEU A 16 7.54 7.04 -0.22
C LEU A 16 7.68 8.17 -1.26
N GLU A 17 7.07 9.32 -1.00
CA GLU A 17 7.16 10.48 -1.89
C GLU A 17 8.60 10.99 -2.03
N LYS A 18 9.36 10.99 -0.92
CA LYS A 18 10.75 11.44 -0.90
C LYS A 18 11.70 10.48 -1.61
N TYR A 19 11.59 9.18 -1.31
CA TYR A 19 12.60 8.17 -1.67
C TYR A 19 12.20 7.26 -2.84
N ALA A 20 10.95 7.31 -3.29
CA ALA A 20 10.47 6.54 -4.43
C ALA A 20 9.63 7.41 -5.41
N PRO A 21 10.17 8.53 -5.92
CA PRO A 21 9.40 9.48 -6.73
C PRO A 21 8.88 8.89 -8.05
N TRP A 22 9.44 7.76 -8.50
CA TRP A 22 9.01 7.01 -9.68
C TRP A 22 7.67 6.27 -9.49
N VAL A 23 7.16 6.17 -8.25
CA VAL A 23 5.87 5.52 -7.98
C VAL A 23 4.73 6.36 -8.55
N ARG A 24 4.04 5.76 -9.52
CA ARG A 24 2.99 6.40 -10.32
C ARG A 24 1.60 6.38 -9.69
N LYS A 25 1.30 5.37 -8.87
CA LYS A 25 -0.02 5.17 -8.25
C LYS A 25 0.13 4.48 -6.90
N VAL A 26 -0.61 4.97 -5.91
CA VAL A 26 -0.64 4.51 -4.53
C VAL A 26 -2.06 4.10 -4.20
N TYR A 27 -2.23 2.86 -3.77
CA TYR A 27 -3.50 2.33 -3.31
C TYR A 27 -3.45 2.18 -1.79
N ILE A 28 -4.34 2.84 -1.06
CA ILE A 28 -4.49 2.66 0.39
C ILE A 28 -5.65 1.71 0.61
N VAL A 29 -5.33 0.50 1.06
CA VAL A 29 -6.33 -0.52 1.40
C VAL A 29 -6.79 -0.32 2.84
N THR A 30 -8.09 -0.14 3.04
CA THR A 30 -8.68 0.19 4.35
C THR A 30 -10.07 -0.44 4.50
N ASN A 31 -10.59 -0.48 5.72
CA ASN A 31 -11.98 -0.87 5.99
C ASN A 31 -12.95 0.35 5.89
N GLY A 32 -12.59 1.36 5.09
CA GLY A 32 -13.38 2.57 4.87
C GLY A 32 -12.96 3.77 5.74
N GLN A 33 -11.99 3.59 6.64
CA GLN A 33 -11.42 4.71 7.39
C GLN A 33 -10.51 5.55 6.48
N ILE A 34 -10.67 6.87 6.54
CA ILE A 34 -9.86 7.85 5.79
C ILE A 34 -9.31 8.86 6.80
N PRO A 35 -7.98 9.00 6.94
CA PRO A 35 -7.40 9.99 7.83
C PRO A 35 -7.70 11.43 7.39
N TYR A 36 -7.95 12.33 8.36
CA TYR A 36 -8.32 13.73 8.08
C TYR A 36 -7.24 14.53 7.33
N TRP A 37 -5.97 14.14 7.48
CA TRP A 37 -4.83 14.79 6.86
C TRP A 37 -4.58 14.33 5.42
N LEU A 38 -5.31 13.32 4.94
CA LEU A 38 -5.08 12.73 3.63
C LEU A 38 -5.71 13.57 2.52
N ASP A 39 -4.89 14.03 1.58
CA ASP A 39 -5.36 14.76 0.41
C ASP A 39 -5.91 13.80 -0.66
N LEU A 40 -7.23 13.71 -0.76
CA LEU A 40 -7.93 12.90 -1.75
C LEU A 40 -7.96 13.53 -3.15
N SER A 41 -7.50 14.77 -3.31
CA SER A 41 -7.41 15.41 -4.64
C SER A 41 -6.19 14.95 -5.44
N ASN A 42 -5.22 14.30 -4.79
CA ASN A 42 -4.01 13.81 -5.44
C ASN A 42 -4.34 12.66 -6.41
N PRO A 43 -4.13 12.82 -7.74
CA PRO A 43 -4.51 11.83 -8.74
C PRO A 43 -3.70 10.54 -8.67
N ARG A 44 -2.55 10.54 -7.98
CA ARG A 44 -1.76 9.31 -7.76
C ARG A 44 -2.35 8.44 -6.66
N LEU A 45 -3.25 8.96 -5.83
CA LEU A 45 -3.77 8.26 -4.66
C LEU A 45 -5.16 7.70 -4.92
N THR A 46 -5.41 6.47 -4.47
CA THR A 46 -6.73 5.85 -4.54
C THR A 46 -7.01 5.07 -3.26
N ILE A 47 -8.14 5.37 -2.61
CA ILE A 47 -8.63 4.56 -1.50
C ILE A 47 -9.30 3.30 -2.06
N VAL A 48 -8.93 2.15 -1.53
CA VAL A 48 -9.55 0.86 -1.86
C VAL A 48 -10.11 0.26 -0.58
N THR A 49 -11.38 -0.13 -0.59
CA THR A 49 -11.99 -0.73 0.59
C THR A 49 -11.82 -2.25 0.59
N HIS A 50 -11.90 -2.90 1.76
CA HIS A 50 -11.95 -4.36 1.83
C HIS A 50 -13.11 -4.94 0.98
N ASN A 51 -14.27 -4.28 0.95
CA ASN A 51 -15.40 -4.67 0.09
C ASN A 51 -15.05 -4.68 -1.41
N THR A 52 -14.08 -3.88 -1.84
CA THR A 52 -13.64 -3.84 -3.24
C THR A 52 -12.84 -5.08 -3.65
N ILE A 53 -12.13 -5.70 -2.72
CA ILE A 53 -11.16 -6.78 -3.02
C ILE A 53 -11.58 -8.15 -2.49
N PHE A 54 -12.49 -8.23 -1.52
CA PHE A 54 -13.03 -9.50 -1.02
C PHE A 54 -14.16 -10.00 -1.91
N SER A 55 -13.99 -11.20 -2.48
CA SER A 55 -15.04 -11.84 -3.29
C SER A 55 -16.25 -12.30 -2.47
N ASN A 56 -16.03 -12.70 -1.21
CA ASN A 56 -17.09 -13.02 -0.27
C ASN A 56 -17.15 -11.96 0.85
N THR A 57 -18.18 -11.12 0.82
CA THR A 57 -18.37 -10.05 1.80
C THR A 57 -18.75 -10.58 3.19
N SER A 58 -19.18 -11.84 3.31
CA SER A 58 -19.44 -12.45 4.63
C SER A 58 -18.18 -12.63 5.48
N HIS A 59 -16.98 -12.47 4.89
CA HIS A 59 -15.70 -12.50 5.59
C HIS A 59 -15.31 -11.14 6.19
N LEU A 60 -16.12 -10.09 5.97
CA LEU A 60 -15.87 -8.74 6.44
C LEU A 60 -16.74 -8.38 7.67
N PRO A 61 -16.26 -7.49 8.56
CA PRO A 61 -14.93 -6.86 8.55
C PRO A 61 -13.84 -7.83 9.00
N THR A 62 -12.66 -7.72 8.41
CA THR A 62 -11.45 -8.39 8.89
C THR A 62 -10.33 -7.37 9.08
N PHE A 63 -9.52 -7.61 10.10
CA PHE A 63 -8.32 -6.83 10.44
C PHE A 63 -7.06 -7.71 10.41
N SER A 64 -7.17 -8.92 9.84
CA SER A 64 -6.05 -9.85 9.68
C SER A 64 -5.26 -9.49 8.43
N SER A 65 -4.01 -9.06 8.59
CA SER A 65 -3.14 -8.71 7.45
C SER A 65 -3.01 -9.85 6.43
N PRO A 66 -2.75 -11.11 6.81
CA PRO A 66 -2.69 -12.21 5.85
C PRO A 66 -4.01 -12.40 5.06
N ALA A 67 -5.16 -12.19 5.72
CA ALA A 67 -6.44 -12.27 5.05
C ALA A 67 -6.61 -11.15 4.01
N ILE A 68 -6.15 -9.94 4.31
CA ILE A 68 -6.24 -8.78 3.40
C ILE A 68 -5.21 -8.92 2.26
N GLU A 69 -3.97 -9.26 2.58
CA GLU A 69 -2.84 -9.46 1.67
C GLU A 69 -3.16 -10.44 0.55
N THR A 70 -3.82 -11.55 0.87
CA THR A 70 -4.24 -12.56 -0.12
C THR A 70 -5.30 -12.05 -1.10
N HIS A 71 -5.87 -10.86 -0.89
CA HIS A 71 -6.88 -10.26 -1.77
C HIS A 71 -6.40 -9.03 -2.55
N ILE A 72 -5.22 -8.45 -2.23
CA ILE A 72 -4.74 -7.20 -2.86
C ILE A 72 -4.59 -7.29 -4.38
N HIS A 73 -4.31 -8.48 -4.92
CA HIS A 73 -4.18 -8.70 -6.36
C HIS A 73 -5.49 -8.41 -7.13
N ARG A 74 -6.63 -8.27 -6.45
CA ARG A 74 -7.94 -7.94 -7.03
C ARG A 74 -8.21 -6.44 -7.13
N ILE A 75 -7.28 -5.58 -6.71
CA ILE A 75 -7.43 -4.12 -6.83
C ILE A 75 -7.60 -3.73 -8.31
N PRO A 76 -8.70 -3.05 -8.69
CA PRO A 76 -8.90 -2.62 -10.08
C PRO A 76 -7.80 -1.66 -10.55
N GLY A 77 -7.17 -1.99 -11.67
CA GLY A 77 -6.08 -1.18 -12.25
C GLY A 77 -4.74 -1.32 -11.52
N LEU A 78 -4.58 -2.33 -10.65
CA LEU A 78 -3.27 -2.68 -10.10
C LEU A 78 -2.33 -3.10 -11.24
N SER A 79 -1.08 -2.68 -11.12
CA SER A 79 -0.01 -3.02 -12.06
C SER A 79 0.44 -4.47 -11.84
N ASP A 80 0.84 -5.18 -12.89
CA ASP A 80 1.46 -6.53 -12.77
C ASP A 80 2.71 -6.54 -11.86
N LYS A 81 3.34 -5.37 -11.73
CA LYS A 81 4.46 -5.10 -10.84
C LYS A 81 4.06 -4.01 -9.88
N PHE A 82 4.00 -4.34 -8.60
CA PHE A 82 3.64 -3.42 -7.52
C PHE A 82 4.53 -3.67 -6.29
N LEU A 83 4.61 -2.66 -5.43
CA LEU A 83 5.21 -2.78 -4.10
C LEU A 83 4.08 -2.93 -3.09
N TYR A 84 4.24 -3.88 -2.17
CA TYR A 84 3.41 -3.99 -0.98
C TYR A 84 4.21 -3.48 0.21
N ILE A 85 3.59 -2.58 0.99
CA ILE A 85 4.13 -2.03 2.22
C ILE A 85 3.01 -1.96 3.26
N ASN A 86 3.32 -2.30 4.51
CA ASN A 86 2.47 -1.97 5.65
C ASN A 86 2.58 -0.47 5.97
N ASP A 87 1.67 0.04 6.79
CA ASP A 87 1.62 1.44 7.23
C ASP A 87 2.76 1.84 8.19
N ASP A 88 3.41 0.87 8.83
CA ASP A 88 4.57 1.04 9.72
C ASP A 88 5.93 0.86 9.01
N ILE A 89 5.94 0.78 7.68
CA ILE A 89 7.16 0.69 6.87
C ILE A 89 7.53 2.07 6.31
N PHE A 90 8.81 2.43 6.45
CA PHE A 90 9.37 3.70 6.00
C PHE A 90 10.58 3.47 5.11
N PHE A 91 10.72 4.28 4.07
CA PHE A 91 11.94 4.32 3.26
C PHE A 91 12.95 5.25 3.92
N GLY A 92 14.20 4.81 4.04
CA GLY A 92 15.31 5.58 4.63
C GLY A 92 16.30 6.16 3.62
N GLN A 93 16.23 5.71 2.37
CA GLN A 93 17.09 6.11 1.25
C GLN A 93 16.36 5.88 -0.06
N ASP A 94 16.85 6.49 -1.14
CA ASP A 94 16.28 6.34 -2.47
C ASP A 94 16.23 4.86 -2.90
N ILE A 95 15.08 4.45 -3.42
CA ILE A 95 14.86 3.13 -3.98
C ILE A 95 14.44 3.24 -5.45
N TRP A 96 14.78 2.24 -6.25
CA TRP A 96 14.45 2.17 -7.67
C TRP A 96 13.86 0.81 -8.06
N PRO A 97 13.11 0.68 -9.17
CA PRO A 97 12.56 -0.61 -9.60
C PRO A 97 13.62 -1.72 -9.71
N GLN A 98 14.84 -1.34 -10.09
CA GLN A 98 15.99 -2.22 -10.22
C GLN A 98 16.45 -2.82 -8.88
N ASP A 99 16.04 -2.27 -7.74
CA ASP A 99 16.29 -2.86 -6.43
C ASP A 99 15.46 -4.10 -6.17
N PHE A 100 14.28 -4.20 -6.80
CA PHE A 100 13.31 -5.26 -6.59
C PHE A 100 13.22 -6.23 -7.75
N ILE A 101 13.59 -5.80 -8.97
CA ILE A 101 13.39 -6.59 -10.19
C ILE A 101 14.72 -6.71 -10.95
N THR A 102 15.03 -7.92 -11.38
CA THR A 102 16.17 -8.22 -12.26
C THR A 102 15.91 -7.74 -13.69
N HIS A 103 16.96 -7.60 -14.51
CA HIS A 103 16.79 -7.28 -15.93
C HIS A 103 15.94 -8.32 -16.69
N ARG A 104 15.90 -9.57 -16.21
CA ARG A 104 15.07 -10.66 -16.75
C ARG A 104 13.63 -10.64 -16.22
N GLY A 105 13.25 -9.68 -15.39
CA GLY A 105 11.89 -9.52 -14.87
C GLY A 105 11.56 -10.31 -13.60
N SER A 106 12.48 -11.15 -13.10
CA SER A 106 12.31 -11.89 -11.84
C SER A 106 12.50 -10.99 -10.62
N GLN A 107 11.77 -11.29 -9.53
CA GLN A 107 11.92 -10.62 -8.24
C GLN A 107 13.31 -10.89 -7.63
N LYS A 108 13.94 -9.84 -7.09
CA LYS A 108 15.12 -9.94 -6.25
C LYS A 108 14.68 -10.21 -4.82
N VAL A 109 15.11 -11.32 -4.24
CA VAL A 109 14.95 -11.59 -2.81
C VAL A 109 16.19 -11.03 -2.12
N LYS A 110 16.01 -9.99 -1.31
CA LYS A 110 17.04 -9.48 -0.39
C LYS A 110 16.71 -10.05 0.99
N PHE A 111 17.64 -10.80 1.58
CA PHE A 111 17.56 -11.30 2.96
C PHE A 111 18.08 -10.25 3.93
#